data_AF-A0A925RDN7-F1
#
_entry.id   AF-A0A925RDN7-F1
#
_cell.length_a   1.000
_cell.length_b   1.000
_cell.length_c   1.000
_cell.angle_alpha   90.00
_cell.angle_beta   90.00
_cell.angle_gamma   90.00
#
_symmetry.space_group_name_H-M   'P 1'
#
loop_
_entity.id
_entity.type
_entity.pdbx_description
1 polymer ?
#
loop_
_entity_poly.entity_id
_entity_poly.type
_entity_poly.pdbx_seq_one_letter_code
_entity_poly.pdbx_strand_id
1 'polypeptide(L)'
;MLKDRSRIERQLTFSQQQLSVVEAKLETDGVTGKARGKNPVWRKLSAEHRQLKRRLYAVASLEKREAEAAQRKADKANGVEASAEAEA
;
A
#
# COMPACT_ATOMS: atom_id res chain seq x y z
N MET A 1 10.05 -3.52 -5.26
CA MET A 1 9.26 -3.80 -4.04
C MET A 1 9.55 -2.84 -2.90
N LEU A 2 10.63 -2.97 -2.12
CA LEU A 2 10.83 -2.11 -0.93
C LEU A 2 10.89 -0.60 -1.24
N LYS A 3 11.64 -0.21 -2.29
CA LYS A 3 11.73 1.19 -2.73
C LYS A 3 10.38 1.74 -3.21
N ASP A 4 9.55 0.90 -3.83
CA ASP A 4 8.22 1.26 -4.31
C ASP A 4 7.24 1.43 -3.15
N ARG A 5 7.31 0.54 -2.16
CA ARG A 5 6.53 0.61 -0.92
C ARG A 5 6.78 1.91 -0.18
N SER A 6 8.03 2.22 0.15
CA SER A 6 8.38 3.46 0.87
C SER A 6 8.04 4.72 0.08
N ARG A 7 8.07 4.66 -1.26
CA ARG A 7 7.60 5.76 -2.11
C ARG A 7 6.08 5.94 -2.00
N ILE A 8 5.31 4.86 -2.08
CA ILE A 8 3.84 4.90 -1.97
C ILE A 8 3.43 5.38 -0.56
N GLU A 9 4.12 4.93 0.49
CA GLU A 9 3.88 5.37 1.86
C GLU A 9 4.11 6.89 2.03
N ARG A 10 5.21 7.44 1.49
CA ARG A 10 5.43 8.90 1.49
C ARG A 10 4.33 9.66 0.73
N GLN A 11 3.92 9.15 -0.43
CA GLN A 11 2.83 9.75 -1.20
C GLN A 11 1.50 9.68 -0.45
N LEU A 12 1.25 8.58 0.29
CA LEU A 12 0.07 8.42 1.12
C LEU A 12 0.03 9.47 2.22
N THR A 13 1.13 9.64 2.96
CA THR A 13 1.26 10.66 4.00
C THR A 13 1.03 12.06 3.45
N PHE A 14 1.64 12.39 2.31
CA PHE A 14 1.43 13.68 1.66
C PHE A 14 -0.04 13.88 1.23
N SER A 15 -0.65 12.87 0.61
CA SER A 15 -2.07 12.95 0.20
C SER A 15 -3.02 13.11 1.38
N GLN A 16 -2.71 12.47 2.52
CA GLN A 16 -3.48 12.61 3.75
C GLN A 16 -3.35 14.02 4.34
N GLN A 17 -2.15 14.60 4.36
CA GLN A 17 -1.94 15.97 4.80
C GLN A 17 -2.73 16.97 3.93
N GLN A 18 -2.65 16.85 2.61
CA GLN A 18 -3.41 17.70 1.70
C GLN A 18 -4.93 17.56 1.91
N LEU A 19 -5.40 16.33 2.09
CA LEU A 19 -6.80 16.06 2.34
C LEU A 19 -7.27 16.68 3.66
N SER A 20 -6.50 16.53 4.74
CA SER A 20 -6.78 17.15 6.04
C SER A 20 -6.85 18.68 5.97
N VAL A 21 -5.95 19.33 5.23
CA VAL A 21 -5.98 20.79 5.03
C VAL A 21 -7.25 21.22 4.30
N VAL A 22 -7.62 20.52 3.24
CA VAL A 22 -8.85 20.81 2.49
C VAL A 22 -10.09 20.55 3.35
N GLU A 23 -10.10 19.49 4.15
CA GLU A 23 -11.22 19.18 5.06
C GLU A 23 -11.40 20.25 6.13
N ALA A 24 -10.31 20.72 6.75
CA ALA A 24 -10.36 21.81 7.71
C ALA A 24 -10.88 23.10 7.08
N LYS A 25 -10.44 23.42 5.86
CA LYS A 25 -10.96 24.59 5.13
C LYS A 25 -12.45 24.47 4.85
N LEU A 26 -12.89 23.31 4.35
CA LEU A 26 -14.30 23.07 4.06
C LEU A 26 -15.16 23.12 5.33
N GLU A 27 -14.65 22.66 6.46
CA GLU A 27 -15.32 22.77 7.75
C GLU A 27 -15.49 24.23 8.18
N THR A 28 -14.43 25.05 8.07
CA THR A 28 -14.51 26.50 8.33
C THR A 28 -15.51 27.20 7.40
N ASP A 29 -15.59 26.76 6.14
CA ASP A 29 -16.56 27.29 5.16
C ASP A 29 -17.98 26.72 5.36
N GLY A 30 -18.22 25.90 6.39
CA GLY A 30 -19.51 25.25 6.68
C GLY A 30 -19.89 24.13 5.71
N VAL A 31 -18.98 23.73 4.81
CA VAL A 31 -19.18 22.69 3.81
C VAL A 31 -18.88 21.30 4.39
N THR A 32 -19.92 20.65 4.93
CA THR A 32 -19.81 19.35 5.59
C THR A 32 -20.62 18.25 4.89
N GLY A 33 -20.46 17.00 5.33
CA GLY A 33 -21.26 15.85 4.90
C GLY A 33 -21.36 15.68 3.37
N LYS A 34 -22.60 15.60 2.86
CA LYS A 34 -22.87 15.43 1.42
C LYS A 34 -22.36 16.59 0.57
N ALA A 35 -22.35 17.82 1.10
CA ALA A 35 -21.87 18.99 0.37
C ALA A 35 -20.34 18.92 0.15
N ARG A 36 -19.59 18.48 1.16
CA ARG A 36 -18.16 18.18 1.05
C ARG A 36 -17.88 17.17 -0.06
N GLY A 37 -18.71 16.12 -0.13
CA GLY A 37 -18.65 15.10 -1.17
C GLY A 37 -18.87 15.62 -2.59
N LYS A 38 -19.42 16.82 -2.78
CA LYS A 38 -19.57 17.48 -4.08
C LYS A 38 -18.39 18.38 -4.43
N ASN A 39 -17.54 18.75 -3.46
CA ASN A 39 -16.38 19.59 -3.71
C ASN A 39 -15.37 18.84 -4.62
N PRO A 40 -15.01 19.39 -5.80
CA PRO A 40 -14.19 18.68 -6.78
C PRO A 40 -12.76 18.44 -6.28
N VAL A 41 -12.19 19.38 -5.50
CA VAL A 41 -10.84 19.27 -4.94
C VAL A 41 -10.79 18.15 -3.91
N TRP A 42 -11.74 18.14 -2.97
CA TRP A 42 -11.85 17.07 -1.98
C TRP A 42 -12.05 15.70 -2.63
N ARG A 43 -12.95 15.62 -3.63
CA ARG A 43 -13.20 14.36 -4.36
C ARG A 43 -11.93 13.80 -5.01
N LYS A 44 -11.15 14.67 -5.67
CA LYS A 44 -9.89 14.28 -6.33
C LYS A 44 -8.89 13.75 -5.31
N LEU A 45 -8.60 14.52 -4.26
CA LEU A 45 -7.65 14.12 -3.22
C LEU A 45 -8.10 12.84 -2.50
N SER A 46 -9.40 12.71 -2.21
CA SER A 46 -9.95 11.49 -1.60
C SER A 46 -9.80 10.28 -2.50
N ALA A 47 -10.02 10.44 -3.80
CA ALA A 47 -9.82 9.36 -4.77
C ALA A 47 -8.33 8.95 -4.88
N GLU A 48 -7.43 9.93 -4.96
CA GLU A 48 -5.98 9.71 -4.98
C GLU A 48 -5.50 8.98 -3.72
N HIS A 49 -5.93 9.44 -2.54
CA HIS A 49 -5.62 8.77 -1.29
C HIS A 49 -6.11 7.31 -1.30
N ARG A 50 -7.36 7.05 -1.71
CA ARG A 50 -7.90 5.67 -1.78
C ARG A 50 -7.15 4.81 -2.79
N GLN A 51 -6.68 5.40 -3.89
CA GLN A 51 -5.86 4.71 -4.88
C GLN A 51 -4.50 4.33 -4.30
N LEU A 52 -3.84 5.23 -3.57
CA LEU A 52 -2.57 4.97 -2.91
C LEU A 52 -2.69 3.84 -1.87
N LYS A 53 -3.75 3.83 -1.05
CA LYS A 53 -4.03 2.70 -0.13
C LYS A 53 -4.14 1.37 -0.88
N ARG A 54 -4.92 1.33 -1.96
CA ARG A 54 -5.08 0.12 -2.79
C ARG A 54 -3.76 -0.36 -3.40
N ARG A 55 -2.92 0.58 -3.88
CA ARG A 55 -1.59 0.25 -4.38
C ARG A 55 -0.68 -0.32 -3.29
N LEU A 56 -0.74 0.23 -2.07
CA LEU A 56 0.04 -0.29 -0.95
C LEU A 56 -0.36 -1.72 -0.58
N TYR A 57 -1.66 -2.02 -0.56
CA TYR A 57 -2.15 -3.40 -0.36
C TYR A 57 -1.68 -4.36 -1.45
N ALA A 58 -1.70 -3.92 -2.72
CA ALA A 58 -1.21 -4.73 -3.82
C ALA A 58 0.29 -5.04 -3.68
N VAL A 59 1.10 -4.03 -3.31
CA VAL A 59 2.54 -4.23 -3.04
C VAL A 59 2.75 -5.21 -1.90
N ALA A 60 2.03 -5.08 -0.78
CA ALA A 60 2.12 -6.02 0.33
C ALA A 60 1.73 -7.46 -0.09
N SER A 61 0.75 -7.62 -0.98
CA SER A 61 0.38 -8.93 -1.52
C SER A 61 1.48 -9.53 -2.39
N LEU A 62 2.17 -8.70 -3.20
CA LEU A 62 3.30 -9.15 -4.01
C LEU A 62 4.50 -9.55 -3.14
N GLU A 63 4.82 -8.73 -2.13
CA GLU A 63 5.88 -9.03 -1.16
C GLU A 63 5.63 -10.37 -0.46
N LYS A 64 4.38 -10.65 -0.07
CA LYS A 64 3.99 -11.95 0.50
C LYS A 64 4.21 -13.10 -0.48
N ARG A 65 3.80 -12.97 -1.75
CA ARG A 65 3.98 -14.01 -2.77
C ARG A 65 5.46 -14.27 -3.05
N GLU A 66 6.28 -13.22 -3.08
CA GLU A 66 7.73 -13.34 -3.24
C GLU A 66 8.37 -14.07 -2.06
N ALA A 67 7.97 -13.74 -0.83
CA ALA A 67 8.42 -14.45 0.37
C ALA A 67 8.02 -15.93 0.36
N GLU A 68 6.77 -16.26 0.00
CA GLU A 68 6.31 -17.64 -0.14
C GLU A 68 7.04 -18.42 -1.24
N ALA A 69 7.41 -17.75 -2.35
CA ALA A 69 8.19 -18.36 -3.41
C ALA A 69 9.66 -18.57 -2.99
N ALA A 70 10.24 -17.63 -2.25
CA ALA A 70 11.58 -17.78 -1.68
C ALA A 70 11.63 -18.93 -0.67
N GLN A 71 10.62 -19.03 0.21
CA GLN A 71 10.50 -20.14 1.16
C GLN A 71 10.41 -21.48 0.44
N ARG A 72 9.52 -21.61 -0.56
CA ARG A 72 9.41 -22.85 -1.36
C ARG A 72 10.72 -23.24 -2.05
N LYS A 73 11.50 -22.27 -2.52
CA LYS A 73 12.82 -22.53 -3.10
C LYS A 73 13.82 -22.99 -2.03
N ALA A 74 13.82 -22.36 -0.86
CA ALA A 74 14.66 -22.76 0.26
C ALA A 74 14.31 -24.17 0.76
N ASP A 75 13.02 -24.47 0.94
CA ASP A 75 12.54 -25.79 1.36
C ASP A 75 12.91 -26.87 0.35
N LYS A 76 12.82 -26.57 -0.96
CA LYS A 76 13.25 -27.50 -2.01
C LYS A 76 14.76 -27.70 -2.03
N ALA A 77 15.55 -26.64 -1.84
CA ALA A 77 17.00 -26.75 -1.74
C ALA A 77 17.42 -27.60 -0.54
N ASN A 78 16.85 -27.34 0.65
CA ASN A 78 17.10 -28.14 1.84
C ASN A 78 16.64 -29.60 1.71
N GLY A 79 15.51 -29.84 1.03
CA GLY A 79 15.04 -31.22 0.78
C GLY A 79 15.91 -32.01 -0.20
N VAL A 80 16.60 -31.32 -1.13
CA VAL A 80 17.58 -31.94 -2.04
C VAL A 80 18.90 -32.22 -1.34
N GLU A 81 19.35 -31.34 -0.43
CA GLU A 81 20.57 -31.58 0.36
C GLU A 81 20.39 -32.72 1.37
N ALA A 82 19.25 -32.79 2.06
CA ALA A 82 18.96 -33.86 3.02
C ALA A 82 18.82 -35.26 2.37
N SER A 83 18.45 -35.32 1.09
CA SER A 83 18.38 -36.60 0.34
C SER A 83 19.74 -37.01 -0.22
N ALA A 84 20.62 -36.07 -0.54
CA ALA A 84 21.99 -36.36 -0.98
C ALA A 84 22.91 -36.82 0.17
N GLU A 85 22.70 -36.32 1.39
CA GLU A 85 23.44 -36.76 2.59
C GLU A 85 22.98 -38.12 3.14
N ALA A 86 21.74 -38.54 2.84
CA ALA A 86 21.21 -39.83 3.28
C ALA A 86 21.63 -41.01 2.37
N GLU A 87 22.17 -40.73 1.19
CA GLU A 87 22.58 -41.71 0.18
C GLU A 87 24.10 -41.83 0.01
N ALA A 88 24.88 -41.11 0.85
CA ALA A 88 26.35 -41.14 0.92
C ALA A 88 26.85 -41.86 2.18
#